data_AF-A0A519NSU5-F1
#
_entry.id   AF-A0A519NSU5-F1
#
_cell.length_a   1.000
_cell.length_b   1.000
_cell.length_c   1.000
_cell.angle_alpha   90.00
_cell.angle_beta   90.00
_cell.angle_gamma   90.00
#
_symmetry.space_group_name_H-M   'P 1'
#
loop_
_entity.id
_entity.type
_entity.pdbx_description
1 polymer ?
#
loop_
_entity_poly.entity_id
_entity_poly.type
_entity_poly.pdbx_seq_one_letter_code
_entity_poly.pdbx_strand_id
1 'polypeptide(L)'
;MVEAVANAGGMGCLPLGGWSPEKTLDLIREKKSKTNRPFAVNLFAHSLATKVSVDDIEKMETYLETLHKGYNLPFDRKPNSSYRFYNHLCRFS
;
A
#
# COMPACT_ATOMS: atom_id res chain seq x y z
N MET A 1 11.87 -9.70 -4.54
CA MET A 1 12.84 -9.11 -3.59
C MET A 1 12.78 -9.81 -2.23
N VAL A 2 11.61 -9.90 -1.57
CA VAL A 2 11.46 -10.54 -0.25
C VAL A 2 11.95 -11.99 -0.26
N GLU A 3 11.48 -12.77 -1.24
CA GLU A 3 11.85 -14.18 -1.41
C GLU A 3 13.34 -14.38 -1.71
N ALA A 4 13.94 -13.48 -2.49
CA ALA A 4 15.36 -13.53 -2.83
C ALA A 4 16.24 -13.32 -1.59
N VAL A 5 15.91 -12.34 -0.75
CA VAL A 5 16.62 -12.08 0.52
C VAL A 5 16.46 -13.26 1.48
N ALA A 6 15.24 -13.80 1.61
CA ALA A 6 14.98 -14.98 2.43
C ALA A 6 15.80 -16.19 1.94
N ASN A 7 15.80 -16.46 0.63
CA ASN A 7 16.55 -17.55 0.02
C ASN A 7 18.07 -17.38 0.16
N ALA A 8 18.58 -16.15 0.24
CA ALA A 8 20.00 -15.88 0.53
C ALA A 8 20.38 -16.04 2.02
N GLY A 9 19.42 -16.37 2.90
CA GLY A 9 19.65 -16.52 4.35
C GLY A 9 19.44 -15.23 5.15
N GLY A 10 19.04 -14.14 4.51
CA GLY A 10 18.62 -12.91 5.19
C GLY A 10 17.14 -12.93 5.61
N MET A 11 16.70 -11.89 6.30
CA MET A 11 15.29 -11.73 6.69
C MET A 11 14.58 -10.76 5.74
N GLY A 12 13.93 -11.30 4.71
CA GLY A 12 13.09 -10.49 3.82
C GLY A 12 11.88 -9.92 4.57
N CYS A 13 11.45 -8.70 4.23
CA CYS A 13 10.29 -8.05 4.85
C CYS A 13 9.31 -7.56 3.78
N LEU A 14 8.05 -8.01 3.87
CA LEU A 14 6.97 -7.65 2.95
C LEU A 14 6.16 -6.48 3.53
N PRO A 15 6.24 -5.26 2.96
CA PRO A 15 5.43 -4.13 3.41
C PRO A 15 3.99 -4.28 2.94
N LEU A 16 3.05 -4.32 3.89
CA LEU A 16 1.63 -4.56 3.65
C LEU A 16 0.71 -3.46 4.20
N GLY A 17 1.28 -2.36 4.72
CA GLY A 17 0.50 -1.20 5.15
C GLY A 17 -0.36 -0.65 4.00
N GLY A 18 -1.65 -0.39 4.28
CA GLY A 18 -2.58 0.21 3.32
C GLY A 18 -3.23 -0.74 2.32
N TRP A 19 -2.97 -2.05 2.38
CA TRP A 19 -3.65 -3.04 1.54
C TRP A 19 -4.90 -3.62 2.20
N SER A 20 -5.83 -4.12 1.38
CA SER A 20 -6.97 -4.87 1.88
C SER A 20 -6.54 -6.20 2.52
N PRO A 21 -7.34 -6.78 3.42
CA PRO A 21 -7.07 -8.11 3.98
C PRO A 21 -6.91 -9.20 2.90
N GLU A 22 -7.73 -9.17 1.86
CA GLU A 22 -7.71 -10.12 0.75
C GLU A 22 -6.41 -9.98 -0.05
N LYS A 23 -6.06 -8.75 -0.45
CA LYS A 23 -4.84 -8.49 -1.20
C LYS A 23 -3.59 -8.82 -0.39
N THR A 24 -3.62 -8.54 0.91
CA THR A 24 -2.58 -8.92 1.87
C THR A 24 -2.38 -10.44 1.87
N LEU A 25 -3.46 -11.22 1.95
CA LEU A 25 -3.39 -12.67 1.96
C LEU A 25 -2.83 -13.23 0.65
N ASP A 26 -3.26 -12.69 -0.49
CA ASP A 26 -2.78 -13.09 -1.81
C ASP A 26 -1.28 -12.83 -1.96
N LEU A 27 -0.80 -11.66 -1.52
CA LEU A 27 0.62 -11.33 -1.55
C LEU A 27 1.44 -12.26 -0.65
N ILE A 28 0.95 -12.60 0.54
CA ILE A 28 1.61 -13.56 1.44
C ILE A 28 1.70 -14.94 0.78
N ARG A 29 0.61 -15.41 0.18
CA ARG A 29 0.57 -16.70 -0.54
C ARG A 29 1.54 -16.71 -1.72
N GLU A 30 1.57 -15.62 -2.50
CA GLU A 30 2.50 -15.44 -3.61
C GLU A 30 3.96 -15.48 -3.15
N LYS A 31 4.30 -14.96 -1.96
CA LYS A 31 5.66 -15.06 -1.43
C LYS A 31 5.98 -16.46 -0.91
N LYS A 32 5.04 -17.09 -0.20
CA LYS A 32 5.19 -18.47 0.27
C LYS A 32 5.32 -19.49 -0.85
N SER A 33 4.76 -19.25 -2.04
CA SER A 33 4.97 -20.14 -3.19
C SER A 33 6.37 -20.06 -3.80
N LYS A 34 7.14 -19.01 -3.46
CA LYS A 34 8.49 -18.73 -4.00
C LYS A 34 9.61 -18.97 -3.00
N THR A 35 9.29 -19.22 -1.73
CA THR A 35 10.26 -19.55 -0.69
C THR A 35 9.64 -20.34 0.45
N ASN A 36 10.39 -21.32 0.97
CA ASN A 36 10.06 -22.03 2.22
C ASN A 36 10.76 -21.42 3.44
N ARG A 37 11.56 -20.36 3.26
CA ARG A 37 12.27 -19.68 4.35
C ARG A 37 11.38 -18.64 5.01
N PRO A 38 11.56 -18.39 6.33
CA PRO A 38 10.78 -17.38 7.02
C PRO A 38 11.04 -15.98 6.44
N PHE A 39 10.00 -15.15 6.42
CA PHE A 39 10.07 -13.74 6.07
C PHE A 39 9.14 -12.94 6.99
N ALA A 40 9.46 -11.67 7.19
CA ALA A 40 8.67 -10.74 7.98
C ALA A 40 7.56 -10.09 7.15
N VAL A 41 6.50 -9.66 7.82
CA VAL A 41 5.46 -8.79 7.27
C VAL A 41 5.43 -7.50 8.08
N ASN A 42 5.29 -6.36 7.40
CA ASN A 42 5.18 -5.06 8.05
C ASN A 42 3.77 -4.49 7.85
N LEU A 43 3.13 -4.10 8.95
CA LEU A 43 1.80 -3.52 8.99
C LEU A 43 1.81 -2.24 9.82
N PHE A 44 0.96 -1.29 9.46
CA PHE A 44 0.72 -0.09 10.25
C PHE A 44 -0.36 -0.34 11.29
N ALA A 45 0.04 -0.35 12.57
CA ALA A 45 -0.84 -0.52 13.72
C ALA A 45 -1.31 0.80 14.35
N HIS A 46 -1.06 1.95 13.70
CA HIS A 46 -1.58 3.23 14.19
C HIS A 46 -3.08 3.33 13.89
N SER A 47 -3.83 3.96 14.80
CA SER A 47 -5.21 4.35 14.53
C SER A 47 -5.22 5.38 13.40
N LEU A 48 -6.10 5.21 12.41
CA LEU A 48 -6.32 6.28 11.45
C LEU A 48 -6.96 7.44 12.22
N ALA A 49 -6.21 8.50 12.43
CA ALA A 49 -6.76 9.74 12.92
C ALA A 49 -7.69 10.30 11.84
N THR A 50 -8.99 10.33 12.15
CA THR A 50 -9.99 11.20 11.53
C THR A 50 -10.51 10.75 10.15
N LYS A 51 -11.76 11.15 9.88
CA LYS A 51 -12.40 11.07 8.57
C LYS A 51 -11.50 11.69 7.51
N VAL A 52 -11.35 11.00 6.38
CA VAL A 52 -10.68 11.53 5.20
C VAL A 52 -11.40 12.81 4.76
N SER A 53 -10.66 13.91 4.66
CA SER A 53 -11.17 15.20 4.19
C SER A 53 -11.15 15.24 2.67
N VAL A 54 -12.31 15.51 2.06
CA VAL A 54 -12.42 15.67 0.61
C VAL A 54 -11.62 16.89 0.14
N ASP A 55 -11.63 17.98 0.92
CA ASP A 55 -10.88 19.20 0.63
C ASP A 55 -9.36 18.94 0.62
N ASP A 56 -8.86 18.09 1.52
CA ASP A 56 -7.43 17.73 1.52
C ASP A 56 -7.05 16.88 0.30
N ILE A 57 -7.94 15.99 -0.16
CA ILE A 57 -7.75 15.22 -1.40
C ILE A 57 -7.68 16.19 -2.59
N GLU A 58 -8.61 17.13 -2.71
CA GLU A 58 -8.67 18.07 -3.82
C GLU A 58 -7.44 18.99 -3.87
N LYS A 59 -6.97 19.46 -2.72
CA LYS A 59 -5.73 20.24 -2.60
C LYS A 59 -4.52 19.44 -3.06
N MET A 60 -4.41 18.19 -2.64
CA MET A 60 -3.30 17.32 -3.03
C MET A 60 -3.33 16.98 -4.53
N GLU A 61 -4.49 16.63 -5.08
CA GLU A 61 -4.69 16.39 -6.52
C GLU A 61 -4.24 17.60 -7.35
N THR A 62 -4.63 18.81 -6.95
CA THR A 62 -4.26 20.06 -7.64
C THR A 62 -2.75 20.31 -7.57
N TYR A 63 -2.14 20.03 -6.42
CA TYR A 63 -0.69 20.13 -6.25
C TYR A 63 0.07 19.14 -7.15
N LEU A 64 -0.35 17.88 -7.16
CA LEU A 64 0.25 16.84 -7.99
C LEU A 64 0.09 17.13 -9.49
N GLU A 65 -1.08 17.61 -9.92
CA GLU A 65 -1.29 18.03 -11.30
C GLU A 65 -0.30 19.13 -11.73
N THR A 66 -0.07 20.10 -10.84
CA THR A 66 0.90 21.19 -11.08
C THR A 66 2.32 20.65 -11.22
N LEU A 67 2.73 19.74 -10.34
CA LEU A 67 4.04 19.10 -10.42
C LEU A 67 4.21 18.28 -11.71
N HIS A 68 3.20 17.49 -12.06
CA HIS A 68 3.24 16.65 -13.27
C HIS A 68 3.38 17.52 -14.53
N LYS A 69 2.65 18.63 -14.62
CA LYS A 69 2.82 19.62 -15.70
C LYS A 69 4.25 20.18 -15.74
N GLY A 70 4.79 20.54 -14.57
CA GLY A 70 6.16 21.09 -14.46
C GLY A 70 7.25 20.13 -14.93
N TYR A 71 7.05 18.83 -14.76
CA TYR A 71 8.01 17.78 -15.16
C TYR A 71 7.61 17.01 -16.42
N ASN A 72 6.56 17.43 -17.13
CA ASN A 72 6.01 16.76 -18.31
C ASN A 72 5.69 15.26 -18.07
N LEU A 73 5.10 14.96 -16.91
CA LEU A 73 4.65 13.62 -16.52
C LEU A 73 3.14 13.47 -16.79
N PRO A 74 2.67 12.28 -17.22
CA PRO A 74 1.24 12.04 -17.38
C PRO A 74 0.55 12.13 -16.01
N PHE A 75 -0.60 12.80 -15.95
CA PHE A 75 -1.42 12.91 -14.75
C PHE A 75 -2.87 12.53 -15.07
N ASP A 76 -3.45 11.68 -14.24
CA ASP A 76 -4.85 11.27 -14.34
C ASP A 76 -5.54 11.56 -13.01
N ARG A 77 -6.54 12.45 -13.05
CA ARG A 77 -7.29 12.86 -11.85
C ARG A 77 -8.31 11.77 -11.54
N LYS A 78 -8.22 11.22 -10.33
CA LYS A 78 -9.13 10.16 -9.89
C LYS A 78 -10.33 10.72 -9.14
N PRO A 79 -11.52 10.11 -9.25
CA PRO A 79 -12.67 10.53 -8.47
C PRO A 79 -12.43 10.22 -6.99
N ASN A 80 -12.92 11.09 -6.10
CA ASN A 80 -12.73 10.94 -4.65
C ASN A 80 -13.23 9.58 -4.11
N SER A 81 -14.27 9.02 -4.72
CA SER A 81 -14.83 7.69 -4.39
C SER A 81 -13.89 6.52 -4.69
N SER A 82 -12.84 6.72 -5.50
CA SER A 82 -11.85 5.68 -5.81
C SER A 82 -10.82 5.49 -4.70
N TYR A 83 -10.68 6.46 -3.79
CA TYR A 83 -9.73 6.40 -2.69
C TYR A 83 -10.29 5.52 -1.57
N ARG A 84 -9.65 4.36 -1.37
CA ARG A 84 -9.97 3.45 -0.28
C ARG A 84 -8.77 3.31 0.65
N PHE A 85 -8.95 3.66 1.91
CA PHE A 85 -7.92 3.62 2.93
C PHE A 85 -8.13 2.40 3.82
N TYR A 86 -7.21 1.46 3.75
CA TYR A 86 -7.21 0.26 4.60
C TYR A 86 -6.35 0.47 5.82
N ASN A 87 -6.76 -0.12 6.95
CA ASN A 87 -5.99 -0.14 8.19
C ASN A 87 -5.97 -1.55 8.79
N HIS A 88 -5.22 -1.72 9.87
CA HIS A 88 -5.06 -2.99 10.57
C HIS A 88 -6.33 -3.52 11.24
N LEU A 89 -7.41 -2.72 11.34
CA LEU A 89 -8.70 -3.12 11.87
C LEU A 89 -9.67 -3.61 10.79
N CYS A 90 -9.36 -3.39 9.50
CA CYS A 90 -10.17 -3.90 8.41
C CYS A 90 -10.25 -5.42 8.46
N ARG A 91 -11.47 -5.95 8.33
CA ARG A 91 -11.75 -7.39 8.33
C ARG A 91 -12.13 -7.86 6.93
N PHE A 92 -11.99 -9.15 6.69
CA PHE A 92 -12.52 -9.80 5.49
C PHE A 92 -14.03 -9.55 5.41
N SER A 93 -14.49 -9.16 4.22
CA SER A 93 -15.90 -9.01 3.88
C SER A 93 -16.59 -10.36 3.71
#